data_AF-A0A1Q2D5N2-F1
#
_entry.id   AF-A0A1Q2D5N2-F1
#
_cell.length_a   1.000
_cell.length_b   1.000
_cell.length_c   1.000
_cell.angle_alpha   90.00
_cell.angle_beta   90.00
_cell.angle_gamma   90.00
#
_symmetry.space_group_name_H-M   'P 1'
#
loop_
_entity.id
_entity.type
_entity.pdbx_description
1 polymer ?
#
loop_
_entity_poly.entity_id
_entity_poly.type
_entity_poly.pdbx_seq_one_letter_code
_entity_poly.pdbx_strand_id
1 'polypeptide(L)'
;MKNNQGGIFLSLLVLLTMISTMYLFVIEDSQARQSFYLEEKNYYTALIIENMAITKINEMTVVQNTELVYNVGKVHIKARNKDKKVQITTVLNNDFKLTREIKINSQE
;
A
#
# COMPACT_ATOMS: atom_id res chain seq x y z
N MET A 1 -14.11 62.96 5.78
CA MET A 1 -13.05 61.95 5.54
C MET A 1 -13.74 60.69 5.01
N LYS A 2 -13.52 60.34 3.74
CA LYS A 2 -14.28 59.30 3.01
C LYS A 2 -13.74 57.89 3.28
N ASN A 3 -14.67 56.94 3.37
CA ASN A 3 -14.55 55.49 3.55
C ASN A 3 -13.46 54.79 2.71
N ASN A 4 -12.19 54.83 3.13
CA ASN A 4 -11.12 53.99 2.55
C ASN A 4 -10.75 52.79 3.43
N GLN A 5 -11.34 52.64 4.62
CA GLN A 5 -11.03 51.54 5.54
C GLN A 5 -11.66 50.20 5.10
N GLY A 6 -12.87 50.21 4.54
CA GLY A 6 -13.55 48.98 4.10
C GLY A 6 -12.83 48.23 2.98
N GLY A 7 -12.17 48.93 2.05
CA GLY A 7 -11.40 48.31 0.97
C GLY A 7 -10.13 47.61 1.44
N ILE A 8 -9.46 48.16 2.45
CA ILE A 8 -8.25 47.55 3.04
C ILE A 8 -8.62 46.28 3.82
N PHE A 9 -9.69 46.33 4.61
CA PHE A 9 -10.19 45.16 5.35
C PHE A 9 -10.63 44.03 4.42
N LEU A 10 -11.32 44.34 3.32
CA LEU A 10 -11.74 43.33 2.33
C LEU A 10 -10.52 42.66 1.69
N SER A 11 -9.54 43.43 1.23
CA SER A 11 -8.32 42.90 0.62
C SER A 11 -7.49 42.05 1.59
N LEU A 12 -7.42 42.45 2.86
CA LEU A 12 -6.76 41.67 3.91
C LEU A 12 -7.49 40.34 4.15
N LEU A 13 -8.83 40.36 4.17
CA LEU A 13 -9.64 39.16 4.35
C LEU A 13 -9.46 38.19 3.17
N VAL A 14 -9.43 38.71 1.93
CA VAL A 14 -9.17 37.91 0.72
C VAL A 14 -7.77 37.32 0.74
N LEU A 15 -6.77 38.09 1.17
CA LEU A 15 -5.40 37.57 1.32
C LEU A 15 -5.35 36.45 2.37
N LEU A 16 -6.01 36.63 3.52
CA LEU A 16 -6.06 35.61 4.56
C LEU A 16 -6.79 34.34 4.10
N THR A 17 -7.88 34.45 3.34
CA THR A 17 -8.55 33.28 2.79
C THR A 17 -7.69 32.58 1.74
N MET A 18 -6.99 33.32 0.86
CA MET A 18 -6.05 32.71 -0.09
C MET A 18 -4.89 31.99 0.61
N ILE A 19 -4.31 32.58 1.66
CA ILE A 19 -3.26 31.93 2.45
C ILE A 19 -3.81 30.66 3.11
N SER A 20 -5.01 30.75 3.71
CA SER A 20 -5.63 29.61 4.38
C SER A 20 -5.94 28.46 3.41
N THR A 21 -6.45 28.77 2.20
CA THR A 21 -6.69 27.74 1.19
C THR A 21 -5.40 27.12 0.69
N MET A 22 -4.33 27.90 0.46
CA MET A 22 -3.02 27.35 0.12
C MET A 22 -2.48 26.40 1.21
N TYR A 23 -2.62 26.77 2.49
CA TYR A 23 -2.24 25.89 3.60
C TYR A 23 -3.04 24.59 3.61
N LEU A 24 -4.36 24.65 3.36
CA LEU A 24 -5.19 23.44 3.26
C LEU A 24 -4.72 22.53 2.13
N PHE A 25 -4.45 23.07 0.95
CA PHE A 25 -3.91 22.29 -0.18
C PHE A 25 -2.59 21.61 0.16
N VAL A 26 -1.66 22.31 0.83
CA VAL A 26 -0.38 21.72 1.25
C VAL A 26 -0.57 20.61 2.27
N ILE A 27 -1.52 20.75 3.19
CA ILE A 27 -1.83 19.72 4.19
C ILE A 27 -2.44 18.48 3.52
N GLU A 28 -3.42 18.66 2.64
CA GLU A 28 -4.06 17.56 1.91
C GLU A 28 -3.04 16.80 1.05
N ASP A 29 -2.20 17.52 0.31
CA ASP A 29 -1.14 16.94 -0.52
C ASP A 29 -0.09 16.19 0.32
N SER A 30 0.28 16.73 1.49
CA SER A 30 1.14 16.03 2.45
C SER A 30 0.53 14.72 2.96
N GLN A 31 -0.75 14.73 3.34
CA GLN A 31 -1.47 13.54 3.80
C GLN A 31 -1.60 12.50 2.68
N ALA A 32 -1.90 12.93 1.45
CA ALA A 32 -1.98 12.05 0.29
C ALA A 32 -0.62 11.37 0.02
N ARG A 33 0.48 12.12 0.04
CA ARG A 33 1.84 11.55 -0.10
C ARG A 33 2.17 10.57 1.00
N GLN A 34 1.90 10.91 2.27
CA GLN A 34 2.17 10.01 3.38
C GLN A 34 1.40 8.70 3.24
N SER A 35 0.13 8.77 2.87
CA SER A 35 -0.71 7.60 2.62
C SER A 35 -0.16 6.76 1.47
N PHE A 36 0.22 7.40 0.36
CA PHE A 36 0.87 6.73 -0.77
C PHE A 36 2.16 6.01 -0.36
N TYR A 37 3.06 6.67 0.37
CA TYR A 37 4.31 6.04 0.82
C TYR A 37 4.08 4.89 1.80
N LEU A 38 3.04 4.99 2.65
CA LEU A 38 2.65 3.89 3.53
C LEU A 38 2.12 2.70 2.74
N GLU A 39 1.27 2.92 1.75
CA GLU A 39 0.76 1.89 0.85
C GLU A 39 1.90 1.25 0.04
N GLU A 40 2.79 2.06 -0.52
CA GLU A 40 3.96 1.62 -1.28
C GLU A 40 4.89 0.78 -0.40
N LYS A 41 5.18 1.24 0.83
CA LYS A 41 5.95 0.47 1.81
C LYS A 41 5.29 -0.87 2.14
N ASN A 42 3.98 -0.88 2.36
CA ASN A 42 3.22 -2.11 2.64
C ASN A 42 3.26 -3.06 1.45
N TYR A 43 3.09 -2.54 0.24
CA TYR A 43 3.19 -3.31 -0.99
C TYR A 43 4.56 -3.97 -1.14
N TYR A 44 5.66 -3.22 -1.00
CA TYR A 44 7.00 -3.79 -1.07
C TYR A 44 7.29 -4.78 0.06
N THR A 45 6.81 -4.53 1.28
CA THR A 45 6.94 -5.48 2.40
C THR A 45 6.23 -6.79 2.08
N ALA A 46 5.00 -6.71 1.56
CA ALA A 46 4.24 -7.88 1.13
C ALA A 46 4.95 -8.63 -0.02
N LEU A 47 5.52 -7.92 -1.00
CA LEU A 47 6.31 -8.52 -2.07
C LEU A 47 7.53 -9.28 -1.56
N ILE A 48 8.25 -8.72 -0.59
CA ILE A 48 9.46 -9.35 -0.03
C ILE A 48 9.10 -10.68 0.64
N ILE A 49 8.11 -10.69 1.54
CA ILE A 49 7.72 -11.92 2.24
C ILE A 49 7.06 -12.93 1.30
N GLU A 50 6.37 -12.46 0.26
CA GLU A 50 5.84 -13.33 -0.79
C GLU A 50 6.98 -14.01 -1.56
N ASN A 51 8.00 -13.27 -1.98
CA ASN A 51 9.16 -13.83 -2.67
C ASN A 51 9.91 -14.83 -1.80
N MET A 52 10.09 -14.54 -0.50
CA MET A 52 10.67 -15.50 0.45
C MET A 52 9.84 -16.79 0.54
N ALA A 53 8.51 -16.67 0.57
CA ALA A 53 7.60 -17.80 0.56
C ALA A 53 7.71 -18.61 -0.74
N ILE A 54 7.74 -17.95 -1.89
CA ILE A 54 7.87 -18.59 -3.21
C ILE A 54 9.17 -19.39 -3.29
N THR A 55 10.30 -18.81 -2.88
CA THR A 55 11.59 -19.51 -2.87
C THR A 55 11.50 -20.79 -2.03
N LYS A 56 10.90 -20.73 -0.84
CA LYS A 56 10.73 -21.88 0.04
C LYS A 56 9.83 -22.98 -0.55
N ILE A 57 8.83 -22.61 -1.35
CA ILE A 57 7.93 -23.57 -2.03
C ILE A 57 8.60 -24.19 -3.24
N ASN A 58 9.43 -23.43 -3.97
CA ASN A 58 10.19 -23.97 -5.11
C ASN A 58 11.19 -25.05 -4.66
N GLU A 59 11.63 -25.02 -3.40
CA GLU A 59 12.41 -26.09 -2.78
C GLU A 59 11.58 -27.32 -2.38
N MET A 60 10.24 -27.22 -2.37
CA MET A 60 9.33 -28.33 -2.02
C MET A 60 8.94 -29.13 -3.26
N THR A 61 9.06 -30.46 -3.18
CA THR A 61 8.71 -31.39 -4.27
C THR A 61 7.20 -31.43 -4.58
N VAL A 62 6.35 -31.09 -3.60
CA VAL A 62 4.89 -31.06 -3.75
C VAL A 62 4.35 -29.79 -3.12
N VAL A 63 3.63 -29.01 -3.92
CA VAL A 63 3.00 -27.76 -3.48
C VAL A 63 1.69 -28.07 -2.76
N GLN A 64 1.72 -28.04 -1.43
CA GLN A 64 0.53 -28.22 -0.59
C GLN A 64 -0.05 -26.86 -0.16
N ASN A 65 -1.29 -26.88 0.33
CA ASN A 65 -1.87 -25.71 0.98
C ASN A 65 -1.10 -25.45 2.28
N THR A 66 -0.34 -24.35 2.32
CA THR A 66 0.59 -24.04 3.41
C THR A 66 0.40 -22.60 3.85
N GLU A 67 0.47 -22.37 5.15
CA GLU A 67 0.59 -21.03 5.74
C GLU A 67 2.03 -20.85 6.24
N LEU A 68 2.69 -19.78 5.78
CA LEU A 68 4.01 -19.38 6.25
C LEU A 68 3.87 -18.10 7.08
N VAL A 69 4.30 -18.17 8.34
CA VAL A 69 4.23 -17.05 9.28
C VAL A 69 5.59 -16.39 9.39
N TYR A 70 5.60 -15.06 9.29
CA TYR A 70 6.76 -14.20 9.46
C TYR A 70 6.45 -13.14 10.53
N ASN A 71 7.49 -12.48 11.06
CA ASN A 71 7.30 -11.45 12.09
C ASN A 71 6.44 -10.26 11.63
N VAL A 72 6.40 -10.00 10.33
CA VAL A 72 5.72 -8.83 9.72
C VAL A 72 4.37 -9.18 9.07
N GLY A 73 4.00 -10.47 9.05
CA GLY A 73 2.78 -10.94 8.40
C GLY A 73 2.83 -12.42 8.06
N LYS A 74 1.85 -12.87 7.29
CA LYS A 74 1.70 -14.27 6.89
C LYS A 74 1.39 -14.43 5.41
N VAL A 75 1.81 -15.54 4.84
CA VAL A 75 1.61 -15.89 3.44
C VAL A 75 0.86 -17.22 3.37
N HIS A 76 -0.32 -17.21 2.77
CA HIS A 76 -1.12 -18.40 2.55
C HIS A 76 -0.97 -18.82 1.10
N ILE A 77 -0.62 -20.07 0.88
CA ILE A 77 -0.48 -20.65 -0.45
C ILE A 77 -1.61 -21.65 -0.62
N LYS A 78 -2.38 -21.48 -1.70
CA LYS A 78 -3.44 -22.40 -2.09
C LYS A 78 -3.14 -22.97 -3.47
N ALA A 79 -2.96 -24.28 -3.56
CA ALA A 79 -2.76 -24.96 -4.83
C ALA A 79 -4.06 -24.95 -5.66
N ARG A 80 -3.96 -24.60 -6.94
CA ARG A 80 -5.03 -24.83 -7.92
C ARG A 80 -4.64 -26.01 -8.80
N ASN A 81 -5.23 -27.17 -8.50
CA ASN A 81 -4.93 -28.49 -9.08
C ASN A 81 -5.07 -28.63 -10.62
N LYS A 82 -5.50 -27.59 -11.36
CA LYS A 82 -5.73 -27.72 -12.80
C LYS A 82 -4.56 -27.27 -13.68
N ASP A 83 -3.68 -26.36 -13.23
CA ASP A 83 -2.72 -25.67 -14.12
C ASP A 83 -1.28 -25.49 -13.59
N LYS A 84 -0.83 -26.23 -12.55
CA LYS A 84 0.42 -25.92 -11.80
C LYS A 84 0.46 -24.44 -11.32
N LYS A 85 -0.71 -23.86 -11.04
CA LYS A 85 -0.85 -22.50 -10.51
C LYS A 85 -1.10 -22.55 -9.02
N VAL A 86 -0.53 -21.59 -8.31
CA VAL A 86 -0.86 -21.32 -6.90
C VAL A 86 -1.44 -19.93 -6.78
N GLN A 87 -2.41 -19.83 -5.88
CA GLN A 87 -2.85 -18.56 -5.36
C GLN A 87 -2.06 -18.28 -4.08
N ILE A 88 -1.32 -17.19 -4.08
CA ILE A 88 -0.57 -16.72 -2.91
C ILE A 88 -1.30 -15.51 -2.35
N THR A 89 -1.59 -15.55 -1.05
CA THR A 89 -2.27 -14.49 -0.32
C THR A 89 -1.40 -14.06 0.84
N THR A 90 -0.80 -12.89 0.69
CA THR A 90 0.04 -12.24 1.68
C THR A 90 -0.80 -11.27 2.51
N VAL A 91 -0.72 -11.37 3.83
CA VAL A 91 -1.44 -10.52 4.79
C VAL A 91 -0.42 -9.99 5.79
N LEU A 92 -0.22 -8.67 5.84
CA LEU A 92 0.65 -8.01 6.82
C LEU A 92 -0.07 -7.79 8.15
N ASN A 93 0.68 -7.49 9.20
CA ASN A 93 0.11 -7.23 10.54
C ASN A 93 -0.80 -5.99 10.61
N ASN A 94 -0.71 -5.11 9.62
CA ASN A 94 -1.58 -3.94 9.46
C ASN A 94 -2.74 -4.17 8.50
N ASP A 95 -3.14 -5.44 8.32
CA ASP A 95 -4.24 -5.90 7.47
C ASP A 95 -4.09 -5.63 5.97
N PHE A 96 -2.96 -5.07 5.52
CA PHE A 96 -2.66 -4.96 4.10
C PHE A 96 -2.61 -6.35 3.46
N LYS A 97 -3.34 -6.51 2.37
CA LYS A 97 -3.51 -7.80 1.69
C LYS A 97 -3.10 -7.70 0.23
N LEU A 98 -2.18 -8.58 -0.17
CA LEU A 98 -1.79 -8.79 -1.56
C LEU A 98 -2.15 -10.21 -1.97
N THR A 99 -2.84 -10.37 -3.09
CA THR A 99 -3.18 -11.69 -3.63
C THR A 99 -2.72 -11.78 -5.06
N ARG A 100 -1.91 -12.80 -5.37
CA ARG A 100 -1.39 -13.04 -6.71
C ARG A 100 -1.55 -14.50 -7.10
N GLU A 101 -1.77 -14.73 -8.38
CA GLU A 101 -1.74 -16.07 -8.96
C GLU A 101 -0.43 -16.21 -9.72
N ILE A 102 0.39 -17.18 -9.33
CA ILE A 102 1.67 -17.47 -9.98
C ILE A 102 1.70 -18.90 -10.50
N LYS A 103 2.43 -19.10 -11.59
CA LYS A 103 2.75 -20.43 -12.11
C LYS A 103 4.07 -20.88 -11.49
N ILE A 104 4.08 -22.03 -10.83
CA ILE A 104 5.31 -22.60 -10.27
C ILE A 104 5.94 -23.50 -11.33
N ASN A 105 7.21 -23.25 -11.65
CA ASN A 105 8.04 -24.20 -12.39
C ASN A 105 8.52 -25.26 -11.39
N SER A 106 7.76 -26.34 -11.21
CA SER A 106 8.30 -27.53 -10.55
C SER A 106 9.49 -28.02 -11.39
N GLN A 107 10.69 -28.06 -10.83
CA GLN A 107 11.80 -28.78 -11.47
C GLN A 107 11.39 -30.27 -11.51
N GLU A 108 11.19 -30.80 -12.71
CA GLU A 108 11.09 -32.24 -12.97
C GLU A 108 12.49 -32.87 -12.95
#